data_AF-A0A950YNN4-F1
#
_entry.id   AF-A0A950YNN4-F1
#
_cell.length_a   1.000
_cell.length_b   1.000
_cell.length_c   1.000
_cell.angle_alpha   90.00
_cell.angle_beta   90.00
_cell.angle_gamma   90.00
#
_symmetry.space_group_name_H-M   'P 1'
#
loop_
_entity.id
_entity.type
_entity.pdbx_description
1 polymer ?
#
loop_
_entity_poly.entity_id
_entity_poly.type
_entity_poly.pdbx_seq_one_letter_code
_entity_poly.pdbx_strand_id
1 'polypeptide(L)'
;MDYEVFLLSRMREEWDKVHDNEHAIAYGVEHTGRIITAAAIIMIAAFSGFTTGRFVGLQEFGIGLSAAILLDATVVRMLLVPATMKLLGEWNWYLPEGVRRAFRLRPSRGGARPSTSTSTAGR
;
A
#
# COMPACT_ATOMS: atom_id res chain seq x y z
N MET A 1 -5.46 -3.82 -7.86
CA MET A 1 -5.14 -4.54 -6.62
C MET A 1 -4.22 -5.74 -6.90
N ASP A 2 -2.97 -5.43 -7.24
CA ASP A 2 -1.78 -6.32 -7.23
C ASP A 2 -0.56 -5.47 -6.89
N TYR A 3 -0.55 -4.23 -7.40
CA TYR A 3 0.46 -3.22 -7.15
C TYR A 3 0.60 -2.76 -5.70
N GLU A 4 -0.49 -2.72 -4.94
CA GLU A 4 -0.43 -2.38 -3.51
C GLU A 4 0.22 -3.51 -2.72
N VAL A 5 -0.07 -4.76 -3.06
CA VAL A 5 0.58 -5.93 -2.45
C VAL A 5 2.07 -5.91 -2.76
N PHE A 6 2.47 -5.59 -4.00
CA PHE A 6 3.89 -5.46 -4.34
C PHE A 6 4.58 -4.33 -3.55
N LEU A 7 3.94 -3.16 -3.45
CA LEU A 7 4.45 -2.01 -2.67
C LEU A 7 4.62 -2.38 -1.19
N LEU A 8 3.55 -2.91 -0.57
CA LEU A 8 3.54 -3.29 0.84
C LEU A 8 4.51 -4.45 1.13
N SER A 9 4.67 -5.39 0.20
CA SER A 9 5.68 -6.46 0.32
C SER A 9 7.08 -5.88 0.37
N ARG A 10 7.40 -4.88 -0.47
CA ARG A 10 8.72 -4.22 -0.45
C ARG A 10 8.95 -3.41 0.81
N MET A 11 7.95 -2.67 1.28
CA MET A 11 8.04 -1.99 2.57
C MET A 11 8.24 -3.00 3.71
N ARG A 12 7.52 -4.13 3.68
CA ARG A 12 7.64 -5.19 4.69
C ARG A 12 9.02 -5.82 4.71
N GLU A 13 9.56 -6.14 3.54
CA GLU A 13 10.91 -6.69 3.39
C GLU A 13 11.97 -5.74 3.97
N GLU A 14 11.81 -4.43 3.80
CA GLU A 14 12.73 -3.45 4.35
C GLU A 14 12.54 -3.27 5.87
N TRP A 15 11.30 -3.20 6.33
CA TRP A 15 10.98 -3.20 7.76
C TRP A 15 11.62 -4.39 8.50
N ASP A 16 11.50 -5.60 7.94
CA ASP A 16 12.07 -6.80 8.56
C ASP A 16 13.62 -6.76 8.63
N LYS A 17 14.30 -5.87 7.87
CA LYS A 17 15.76 -5.63 7.95
C LYS A 17 16.12 -4.54 8.95
N VAL A 18 15.57 -3.34 8.79
CA VAL A 18 16.00 -2.13 9.51
C VAL A 18 15.13 -1.74 10.70
N HIS A 19 13.89 -2.22 10.78
CA HIS A 19 12.95 -1.92 11.87
C HIS A 19 12.67 -0.42 12.06
N ASP A 20 12.76 0.35 10.97
CA ASP A 20 12.39 1.76 10.90
C ASP A 20 11.23 1.93 9.91
N ASN A 21 10.09 2.43 10.40
CA ASN A 21 8.85 2.49 9.65
C ASN A 21 8.90 3.60 8.60
N GLU A 22 9.48 4.75 8.94
CA GLU A 22 9.59 5.86 8.00
C GLU A 22 10.56 5.50 6.88
N HIS A 23 11.68 4.86 7.22
CA HIS A 23 12.63 4.36 6.23
C HIS A 23 12.01 3.30 5.31
N ALA A 24 11.31 2.32 5.88
CA ALA A 24 10.67 1.25 5.10
C ALA A 24 9.60 1.79 4.12
N ILE A 25 8.81 2.78 4.54
CA ILE A 25 7.82 3.46 3.69
C ILE A 25 8.53 4.19 2.55
N ALA A 26 9.55 5.00 2.87
CA ALA A 26 10.29 5.77 1.86
C ALA A 26 10.94 4.85 0.81
N TYR A 27 11.62 3.80 1.28
CA TYR A 27 12.27 2.81 0.43
C TYR A 27 11.28 2.11 -0.50
N GLY A 28 10.14 1.67 0.03
CA GLY A 28 9.12 0.96 -0.76
C GLY A 28 8.50 1.85 -1.85
N VAL A 29 8.22 3.12 -1.54
CA VAL A 29 7.68 4.08 -2.52
C VAL A 29 8.69 4.35 -3.63
N GLU A 30 9.95 4.61 -3.28
CA GLU A 30 11.01 4.93 -4.26
C GLU A 30 11.24 3.78 -5.25
N HIS A 31 11.35 2.55 -4.75
CA HIS A 31 11.75 1.40 -5.57
C HIS A 31 10.63 0.84 -6.44
N THR A 32 9.37 1.10 -6.09
CA THR A 32 8.23 0.52 -6.80
C THR A 32 7.49 1.56 -7.66
N GLY A 33 7.64 2.86 -7.36
CA GLY A 33 6.92 3.95 -8.03
C GLY A 33 7.00 3.88 -9.56
N ARG A 34 8.19 3.72 -10.14
CA ARG A 34 8.38 3.69 -11.60
C ARG A 34 7.61 2.57 -12.29
N ILE A 35 7.64 1.36 -11.75
CA ILE A 35 6.96 0.18 -12.33
C ILE A 35 5.45 0.39 -12.30
N ILE A 36 4.93 0.93 -11.20
CA ILE A 36 3.50 1.14 -11.04
C ILE A 36 2.98 2.27 -11.92
N THR A 37 3.70 3.39 -12.01
CA THR A 37 3.32 4.49 -12.90
C THR A 37 3.29 4.03 -14.35
N ALA A 38 4.26 3.21 -14.79
CA ALA A 38 4.25 2.64 -16.14
C ALA A 38 3.02 1.78 -16.38
N ALA A 39 2.68 0.91 -15.43
CA ALA A 39 1.49 0.06 -15.52
C ALA A 39 0.18 0.89 -15.54
N ALA A 40 0.09 1.92 -14.71
CA ALA A 40 -1.06 2.83 -14.67
C ALA A 40 -1.27 3.54 -16.02
N ILE A 41 -0.19 4.02 -16.66
CA ILE A 41 -0.25 4.66 -17.97
C ILE A 41 -0.81 3.69 -19.03
N ILE A 42 -0.32 2.45 -19.06
CA ILE A 42 -0.79 1.43 -20.01
C ILE A 42 -2.29 1.15 -19.81
N MET A 43 -2.72 1.01 -18.56
CA MET A 43 -4.12 0.75 -18.21
C MET A 43 -5.04 1.91 -18.59
N ILE A 44 -4.63 3.14 -18.29
CA ILE A 44 -5.38 4.35 -18.66
C ILE A 44 -5.49 4.45 -20.19
N ALA A 45 -4.40 4.20 -20.93
CA ALA A 45 -4.44 4.22 -22.38
C ALA A 45 -5.39 3.15 -22.95
N ALA A 46 -5.34 1.93 -22.42
CA ALA A 46 -6.22 0.84 -22.83
C ALA A 46 -7.71 1.16 -22.58
N PHE A 47 -8.06 1.64 -21.37
CA PHE A 47 -9.43 1.97 -21.02
C PHE A 47 -9.94 3.25 -21.68
N SER A 48 -9.06 4.20 -21.98
CA SER A 48 -9.42 5.38 -22.78
C SER A 48 -9.89 4.98 -24.18
N GLY A 49 -9.42 3.85 -24.73
CA GLY A 49 -9.91 3.32 -26.00
C GLY A 49 -11.43 3.06 -26.02
N PHE A 50 -12.03 2.75 -24.87
CA PHE A 50 -13.47 2.49 -24.76
C PHE A 50 -14.34 3.73 -25.02
N THR A 51 -13.76 4.93 -24.95
CA THR A 51 -14.45 6.19 -25.30
C THR A 51 -14.87 6.25 -26.77
N THR A 52 -14.20 5.50 -27.64
CA THR A 52 -14.55 5.42 -29.07
C THR A 52 -15.72 4.47 -29.36
N GLY A 53 -16.21 3.73 -28.36
CA GLY A 53 -17.36 2.84 -28.52
C GLY A 53 -18.65 3.60 -28.80
N ARG A 54 -19.61 2.95 -29.47
CA ARG A 54 -20.94 3.53 -29.79
C ARG A 54 -21.98 3.35 -28.68
N PHE A 55 -21.63 2.63 -27.61
CA PHE A 55 -22.49 2.35 -26.47
C PHE A 55 -22.11 3.24 -25.29
N VAL A 56 -23.06 4.06 -24.82
CA VAL A 56 -22.81 5.06 -23.76
C VAL A 56 -22.27 4.44 -22.48
N GLY A 57 -22.83 3.30 -22.05
CA GLY A 57 -22.33 2.63 -20.85
C GLY A 57 -20.84 2.23 -20.95
N LEU A 58 -20.36 1.86 -22.14
CA LEU A 58 -18.95 1.51 -22.35
C LEU A 58 -18.04 2.75 -22.26
N GLN A 59 -18.53 3.91 -22.71
CA GLN A 59 -17.81 5.18 -22.58
C GLN A 59 -17.71 5.60 -21.11
N GLU A 60 -18.80 5.50 -20.35
CA GLU A 60 -18.84 5.77 -18.91
C GLU A 60 -17.86 4.88 -18.15
N PHE A 61 -17.84 3.57 -18.44
CA PHE A 61 -16.87 2.65 -17.85
C PHE A 61 -15.43 3.01 -18.22
N GLY A 62 -15.13 3.34 -19.48
CA GLY A 62 -13.79 3.71 -19.93
C GLY A 62 -13.24 4.94 -19.19
N ILE A 63 -14.07 5.99 -19.09
CA ILE A 63 -13.71 7.23 -18.38
C ILE A 63 -13.60 6.96 -16.88
N GLY A 64 -14.58 6.28 -16.30
CA GLY A 64 -14.61 5.97 -14.88
C GLY A 64 -13.41 5.14 -14.41
N LEU A 65 -13.07 4.09 -15.15
CA LEU A 65 -11.91 3.24 -14.85
C LEU A 65 -10.59 3.99 -15.00
N SER A 66 -10.45 4.80 -16.07
CA SER A 66 -9.24 5.60 -16.28
C SER A 66 -9.04 6.62 -15.15
N ALA A 67 -10.11 7.31 -14.74
CA ALA A 67 -10.07 8.24 -13.61
C ALA A 67 -9.77 7.55 -12.28
N ALA A 68 -10.37 6.38 -12.03
CA ALA A 68 -10.12 5.60 -10.83
C ALA A 68 -8.65 5.14 -10.73
N ILE A 69 -8.06 4.67 -11.83
CA ILE A 69 -6.65 4.26 -11.86
C ILE A 69 -5.72 5.45 -11.64
N LEU A 70 -6.02 6.60 -12.26
CA LEU A 70 -5.23 7.81 -12.06
C LEU A 70 -5.25 8.24 -10.60
N LEU A 71 -6.43 8.23 -9.97
CA LEU A 71 -6.60 8.61 -8.57
C LEU A 71 -5.90 7.61 -7.63
N ASP A 72 -5.99 6.31 -7.90
CA ASP A 72 -5.30 5.27 -7.13
C ASP A 72 -3.78 5.40 -7.20
N ALA A 73 -3.25 5.51 -8.42
CA ALA A 73 -1.81 5.58 -8.67
C ALA A 73 -1.16 6.86 -8.11
N THR A 74 -1.94 7.93 -7.89
CA THR A 74 -1.47 9.22 -7.40
C THR A 74 -1.91 9.47 -5.97
N VAL A 75 -3.19 9.75 -5.73
CA VAL A 75 -3.72 10.17 -4.43
C VAL A 75 -3.62 9.06 -3.39
N VAL A 76 -4.12 7.87 -3.72
CA VAL A 76 -4.13 6.75 -2.76
C VAL A 76 -2.70 6.33 -2.45
N ARG A 77 -1.89 6.12 -3.49
CA ARG A 77 -0.54 5.58 -3.35
C ARG A 77 0.51 6.57 -2.83
N MET A 78 0.51 7.80 -3.30
CA MET A 78 1.56 8.77 -2.94
C MET A 78 1.25 9.48 -1.61
N LEU A 79 -0.02 9.52 -1.21
CA LEU A 79 -0.44 10.27 -0.03
C LEU A 79 -1.16 9.39 0.99
N LEU A 80 -2.25 8.74 0.60
CA LEU A 80 -3.12 8.05 1.57
C LEU A 80 -2.40 6.87 2.25
N VAL A 81 -1.74 6.01 1.46
CA VAL A 81 -1.01 4.84 1.97
C VAL A 81 0.18 5.25 2.84
N PRO A 82 1.11 6.12 2.40
CA PRO A 82 2.21 6.56 3.25
C PRO A 82 1.76 7.28 4.52
N ALA A 83 0.74 8.13 4.44
CA ALA A 83 0.22 8.87 5.59
C ALA A 83 -0.41 7.92 6.62
N THR A 84 -1.25 6.98 6.18
CA THR A 84 -1.87 6.00 7.09
C THR A 84 -0.83 5.08 7.71
N MET A 85 0.16 4.62 6.95
CA MET A 85 1.25 3.82 7.50
C MET A 85 2.12 4.62 8.48
N LYS A 86 2.38 5.89 8.21
CA LYS A 86 3.09 6.75 9.16
C LYS A 86 2.30 6.92 10.47
N LEU A 87 0.99 7.11 10.38
CA LEU A 87 0.10 7.26 11.55
C LEU A 87 0.00 5.97 12.39
N LEU A 88 -0.07 4.81 11.73
CA LEU A 88 -0.20 3.50 12.40
C LEU A 88 1.12 3.04 13.02
N GLY A 89 2.27 3.46 12.52
CA GLY A 89 3.58 3.13 13.08
C GLY A 89 3.80 1.61 13.19
N GLU A 90 4.13 1.13 14.38
CA GLU A 90 4.37 -0.29 14.65
C GLU A 90 3.12 -1.18 14.44
N TRP A 91 1.91 -0.60 14.51
CA TRP A 91 0.67 -1.34 14.30
C TRP A 91 0.54 -1.90 12.88
N ASN A 92 1.20 -1.30 11.88
CA ASN A 92 1.22 -1.82 10.51
C ASN A 92 1.77 -3.25 10.42
N TRP A 93 2.63 -3.63 11.35
CA TRP A 93 3.44 -4.84 11.27
C TRP A 93 3.01 -5.91 12.27
N TYR A 94 1.99 -5.60 13.08
CA TYR A 94 1.44 -6.50 14.08
C TYR A 94 0.75 -7.70 13.42
N LEU A 95 1.12 -8.90 13.87
CA LEU A 95 0.48 -10.13 13.43
C LEU A 95 0.03 -10.94 14.66
N PRO A 96 -1.29 -11.17 14.85
CA PRO A 96 -1.80 -11.94 15.97
C PRO A 96 -1.22 -13.35 15.99
N GLU A 97 -0.90 -13.86 17.19
CA GLU A 97 -0.21 -15.14 17.33
C GLU A 97 -1.03 -16.34 16.83
N GLY A 98 -2.36 -16.26 16.93
CA GLY A 98 -3.28 -17.29 16.42
C GLY A 98 -3.22 -17.41 14.90
N VAL A 99 -3.18 -16.27 14.19
CA VAL A 99 -3.06 -16.21 12.72
C VAL A 99 -1.69 -16.72 12.29
N ARG A 100 -0.62 -16.24 12.94
CA ARG A 100 0.76 -16.71 12.70
C ARG A 100 0.89 -18.22 12.82
N ARG A 101 0.26 -18.83 13.84
CA ARG A 101 0.28 -20.27 14.06
C ARG A 101 -0.51 -21.04 13.01
N ALA A 102 -1.68 -20.55 12.63
CA ALA A 102 -2.51 -21.15 11.58
C ALA A 102 -1.79 -21.19 10.23
N PHE A 103 -1.14 -20.09 9.85
CA PHE A 103 -0.41 -19.97 8.57
C PHE A 103 1.08 -20.41 8.65
N ARG A 104 1.53 -20.95 9.79
CA ARG A 104 2.92 -21.41 10.03
C ARG A 104 3.99 -20.39 9.62
N LEU A 105 3.73 -19.11 9.90
CA LEU A 105 4.62 -18.01 9.52
C LEU A 105 5.78 -17.88 10.52
N ARG A 106 6.98 -17.54 10.01
CA ARG A 106 8.18 -17.34 10.83
C ARG A 106 8.01 -16.08 11.70
N PRO A 107 8.46 -16.07 12.97
CA PRO A 107 8.38 -14.86 13.80
C PRO A 107 9.21 -13.73 13.17
N SER A 108 8.57 -12.59 12.86
CA SER A 108 9.29 -11.36 12.56
C SER A 108 9.86 -10.78 13.86
N ARG A 109 11.14 -10.40 13.84
CA ARG A 109 11.89 -9.93 15.03
C ARG A 109 11.32 -8.65 15.65
N GLY A 110 10.54 -7.86 14.90
CA GLY A 110 9.97 -6.58 15.33
C GLY A 110 8.48 -6.56 15.61
N GLY A 111 7.75 -7.68 15.45
CA GLY A 111 6.29 -7.73 15.67
C GLY A 111 5.88 -7.79 17.13
N ALA A 112 6.56 -7.05 18.02
CA ALA A 112 6.16 -6.96 19.41
C ALA A 112 4.75 -6.34 19.50
N ARG A 113 3.95 -6.76 20.48
CA ARG A 113 2.68 -6.08 20.76
C ARG A 113 3.00 -4.59 20.94
N PRO A 114 2.30 -3.68 20.25
CA PRO A 114 2.48 -2.26 20.47
C PRO A 114 2.33 -2.01 21.97
N SER A 115 3.42 -1.59 22.61
CA SER A 115 3.37 -1.29 24.03
C SER A 115 2.47 -0.06 24.15
N THR A 116 1.28 -0.24 24.71
CA THR A 116 0.42 0.87 25.08
C THR A 116 1.21 1.68 26.11
N SER A 117 1.96 2.69 25.67
CA SER A 117 2.55 3.68 26.55
C SER A 117 1.43 4.58 27.04
N THR A 118 0.54 4.01 27.85
CA THR A 118 -0.15 4.79 28.86
C THR A 118 0.95 5.29 29.77
N SER A 119 1.42 6.50 29.46
CA SER A 119 2.18 7.33 30.38
C SER A 119 1.31 7.50 31.62
N THR A 120 1.50 6.61 32.58
CA THR A 120 1.11 6.85 33.97
C THR A 120 2.02 7.97 34.46
N ALA A 121 1.66 9.21 34.12
CA ALA A 121 2.18 10.39 34.79
C ALA A 121 1.62 10.38 36.21
N GLY A 122 2.29 9.64 37.09
CA GLY A 122 2.18 9.80 38.52
C GLY A 122 3.25 10.78 38.99
N ARG A 123 2.83 11.99 39.35
CA ARG A 123 3.14 12.69 40.61
C ARG A 123 2.75 14.16 40.54
#